data_AF-X1AT37-F1
#
_entry.id   AF-X1AT37-F1
#
_cell.length_a   1.000
_cell.length_b   1.000
_cell.length_c   1.000
_cell.angle_alpha   90.00
_cell.angle_beta   90.00
_cell.angle_gamma   90.00
#
_symmetry.space_group_name_H-M   'P 1'
#
loop_
_entity.id
_entity.type
_entity.pdbx_description
1 polymer ?
#
loop_
_entity_poly.entity_id
_entity_poly.type
_entity_poly.pdbx_seq_one_letter_code
_entity_poly.pdbx_strand_id
1 'polypeptide(L)'
;MDAIRIALETGFIPHVDMIFGLPGEIKEELHDSIELCYNIVEMGAKTHGHVFMPLPGSAYENMPPGRLDSESRRLLGELSRRKDMTGSWSTQEGIAEYLWSQN
;
A
#
# COMPACT_ATOMS: atom_id res chain seq x y z
N MET A 1 -2.79 -15.96 0.78
CA MET A 1 -1.91 -16.19 1.95
C MET A 1 -0.94 -17.36 1.79
N ASP A 2 -1.23 -18.40 0.98
CA ASP A 2 -0.35 -19.58 0.86
C ASP A 2 1.09 -19.26 0.44
N ALA A 3 1.31 -18.33 -0.50
CA ALA A 3 2.64 -17.92 -0.92
C ALA A 3 3.48 -17.35 0.23
N ILE A 4 2.86 -16.57 1.12
CA ILE A 4 3.51 -16.00 2.31
C ILE A 4 3.86 -17.12 3.28
N ARG A 5 2.94 -18.04 3.54
CA ARG A 5 3.18 -19.20 4.41
C ARG A 5 4.35 -20.04 3.91
N ILE A 6 4.36 -20.40 2.62
CA ILE A 6 5.43 -21.22 2.03
C ILE A 6 6.78 -20.49 2.10
N ALA A 7 6.82 -19.18 1.86
CA ALA A 7 8.05 -18.39 1.99
C ALA A 7 8.59 -18.42 3.44
N LEU A 8 7.70 -18.27 4.43
CA LEU A 8 8.07 -18.34 5.85
C LEU A 8 8.57 -19.74 6.25
N GLU A 9 7.87 -20.80 5.83
CA GLU A 9 8.24 -22.20 6.09
C GLU A 9 9.60 -22.58 5.50
N THR A 10 10.01 -21.91 4.42
CA THR A 10 11.31 -22.10 3.78
C THR A 10 12.41 -21.18 4.34
N GLY A 11 12.10 -20.38 5.36
CA GLY A 11 13.05 -19.51 6.07
C GLY A 11 13.25 -18.13 5.44
N PHE A 12 12.46 -17.75 4.44
CA PHE A 12 12.46 -16.38 3.92
C PHE A 12 11.57 -15.47 4.76
N ILE A 13 11.86 -14.17 4.74
CA ILE A 13 10.97 -13.12 5.25
C ILE A 13 10.39 -12.40 4.04
N PRO A 14 9.16 -12.74 3.60
CA PRO A 14 8.58 -12.11 2.43
C PRO A 14 8.23 -10.64 2.73
N HIS A 15 8.54 -9.78 1.77
CA HIS A 15 8.09 -8.39 1.73
C HIS A 15 6.98 -8.29 0.68
N VAL A 16 5.77 -7.96 1.11
CA VAL A 16 4.58 -7.93 0.25
C VAL A 16 4.28 -6.51 -0.15
N ASP A 17 4.30 -6.22 -1.45
CA ASP A 17 3.90 -4.92 -2.00
C ASP A 17 2.39 -4.74 -1.89
N MET A 18 2.00 -3.58 -1.35
CA MET A 18 0.61 -3.18 -1.15
C MET A 18 0.41 -1.82 -1.83
N ILE A 19 -0.55 -1.74 -2.75
CA ILE A 19 -0.91 -0.49 -3.44
C ILE A 19 -2.31 -0.08 -2.98
N PHE A 20 -2.42 1.08 -2.35
CA PHE A 20 -3.67 1.64 -1.85
C PHE A 20 -4.17 2.78 -2.74
N GLY A 21 -5.48 3.00 -2.77
CA GLY A 21 -6.14 4.04 -3.54
C GLY A 21 -6.21 3.71 -5.03
N LEU A 22 -6.37 2.44 -5.39
CA LEU A 22 -6.52 2.05 -6.79
C LEU A 22 -7.77 2.70 -7.42
N PRO A 23 -7.79 2.92 -8.76
CA PRO A 23 -8.95 3.50 -9.41
C PRO A 23 -10.22 2.68 -9.18
N GLY A 24 -11.20 3.27 -8.49
CA GLY A 24 -12.47 2.63 -8.15
C GLY A 24 -12.52 1.92 -6.79
N GLU A 25 -11.40 1.85 -6.07
CA GLU A 25 -11.36 1.30 -4.70
C GLU A 25 -12.16 2.18 -3.75
N ILE A 26 -13.09 1.58 -3.01
CA ILE A 26 -13.90 2.29 -2.00
C ILE A 26 -13.22 2.29 -0.63
N LYS A 27 -13.71 3.14 0.29
CA LYS A 27 -13.11 3.30 1.62
C LYS A 27 -13.03 1.96 2.37
N GLU A 28 -14.09 1.16 2.31
CA GLU A 28 -14.20 -0.12 2.98
C GLU A 28 -13.15 -1.12 2.46
N GLU A 29 -13.01 -1.24 1.13
CA GLU A 29 -12.00 -2.11 0.49
C GLU A 29 -10.57 -1.68 0.82
N LEU A 30 -10.34 -0.38 0.91
CA LEU A 30 -9.06 0.16 1.33
C LEU A 30 -8.75 -0.20 2.79
N HIS A 31 -9.74 -0.15 3.68
CA HIS A 31 -9.57 -0.58 5.08
C HIS A 31 -9.33 -2.09 5.17
N ASP A 32 -10.03 -2.90 4.39
CA ASP A 32 -9.80 -4.34 4.29
C ASP A 32 -8.35 -4.64 3.83
N SER A 33 -7.82 -3.85 2.90
CA SER A 33 -6.42 -3.93 2.46
C SER A 33 -5.43 -3.56 3.57
N ILE A 34 -5.78 -2.61 4.44
CA ILE A 34 -4.97 -2.27 5.62
C ILE A 34 -5.04 -3.38 6.67
N GLU A 35 -6.21 -3.95 6.93
CA GLU A 35 -6.35 -5.10 7.83
C GLU A 35 -5.55 -6.31 7.32
N LEU A 36 -5.54 -6.54 6.01
CA LEU A 36 -4.68 -7.54 5.39
C LEU A 36 -3.20 -7.29 5.70
N CYS A 37 -2.74 -6.04 5.75
CA CYS A 37 -1.37 -5.73 6.15
C CYS A 37 -1.07 -6.19 7.59
N TYR A 38 -1.99 -5.97 8.53
CA TYR A 38 -1.84 -6.45 9.90
C TYR A 38 -1.76 -7.98 9.94
N ASN A 39 -2.66 -8.67 9.23
CA ASN A 39 -2.65 -10.13 9.13
C ASN A 39 -1.33 -10.68 8.55
N ILE A 40 -0.80 -10.04 7.51
CA ILE A 40 0.49 -10.40 6.89
C ILE A 40 1.63 -10.23 7.90
N VAL A 41 1.65 -9.11 8.61
CA VAL A 41 2.68 -8.80 9.62
C VAL A 41 2.62 -9.77 10.80
N GLU A 42 1.43 -10.12 11.27
CA GLU A 42 1.23 -11.10 12.35
C GLU A 42 1.74 -12.50 11.98
N MET A 43 1.74 -12.86 10.69
CA MET A 43 2.37 -14.10 10.22
C MET A 43 3.91 -14.06 10.29
N GLY A 44 4.53 -12.90 10.51
CA GLY A 44 5.99 -12.72 10.51
C GLY A 44 6.56 -12.21 9.17
N ALA A 45 5.71 -11.82 8.23
CA ALA A 45 6.10 -11.16 6.99
C ALA A 45 6.20 -9.64 7.17
N LYS A 46 6.65 -8.94 6.13
CA LYS A 46 6.66 -7.47 6.08
C LYS A 46 5.81 -6.98 4.92
N THR A 47 5.37 -5.74 5.01
CA THR A 47 4.66 -5.06 3.93
C THR A 47 5.50 -3.92 3.36
N HIS A 48 5.27 -3.60 2.09
CA HIS A 48 5.86 -2.45 1.41
C HIS A 48 4.73 -1.64 0.78
N GLY A 49 4.45 -0.48 1.37
CA GLY A 49 3.29 0.33 1.03
C GLY A 49 3.58 1.31 -0.09
N HIS A 50 2.60 1.42 -1.00
CA HIS A 50 2.50 2.41 -2.06
C HIS A 50 1.11 3.04 -2.05
N VAL A 51 1.03 4.31 -2.42
CA VAL A 51 -0.25 4.91 -2.86
C VAL A 51 -0.25 4.93 -4.38
N PHE A 52 -1.39 4.61 -4.98
CA PHE A 52 -1.55 4.57 -6.43
C PHE A 52 -1.11 5.89 -7.06
N MET A 53 -0.20 5.77 -8.03
CA MET A 53 0.31 6.86 -8.84
C MET A 53 0.08 6.49 -10.30
N PRO A 54 -0.63 7.32 -11.08
CA PRO A 54 -0.76 7.08 -12.51
C PRO A 54 0.62 7.18 -13.17
N LEU A 55 0.99 6.15 -13.93
CA LEU A 55 2.27 6.07 -14.63
C LEU A 55 2.06 6.32 -16.13
N PRO A 56 2.86 7.20 -16.78
CA PRO A 56 2.75 7.46 -18.21
C PRO A 56 2.85 6.17 -19.03
N GLY A 57 1.94 6.00 -20.00
CA GLY A 57 1.89 4.82 -20.87
C GLY A 57 1.30 3.56 -20.23
N SER A 58 0.88 3.62 -18.97
CA SER A 58 0.12 2.53 -18.35
C SER A 58 -1.37 2.61 -18.73
N ALA A 59 -2.09 1.49 -18.60
CA ALA A 59 -3.55 1.49 -18.82
C ALA A 59 -4.31 2.44 -17.87
N TYR A 60 -3.67 2.84 -16.76
CA TYR A 60 -4.23 3.77 -15.77
C TYR A 60 -3.53 5.14 -15.78
N GLU A 61 -2.85 5.52 -16.86
CA GLU A 61 -2.15 6.80 -16.95
C GLU A 61 -3.06 8.02 -16.74
N ASN A 62 -4.34 7.90 -17.10
CA ASN A 62 -5.33 8.97 -17.00
C ASN A 62 -6.28 8.79 -15.80
N MET A 63 -5.96 7.88 -14.87
CA MET A 63 -6.75 7.71 -13.65
C MET A 63 -6.28 8.64 -12.55
N PRO A 64 -7.19 9.12 -11.68
CA PRO A 64 -6.80 9.98 -10.57
C PRO A 64 -5.83 9.28 -9.62
N PRO A 65 -4.88 9.99 -8.99
CA PRO A 65 -4.01 9.43 -7.98
C PRO A 65 -4.80 8.96 -6.77
N GLY A 66 -4.26 7.94 -6.09
CA GLY A 66 -4.86 7.41 -4.87
C GLY A 66 -4.84 8.45 -3.75
N ARG A 67 -5.88 8.44 -2.91
CA ARG A 67 -5.99 9.30 -1.73
C ARG A 67 -6.31 8.46 -0.51
N LEU A 68 -5.58 8.70 0.56
CA LEU A 68 -5.86 8.12 1.85
C LEU A 68 -6.78 9.07 2.65
N ASP A 69 -7.64 8.52 3.49
CA ASP A 69 -8.31 9.29 4.52
C ASP A 69 -7.44 9.38 5.80
N SER A 70 -7.90 10.12 6.81
CA SER A 70 -7.14 10.31 8.05
C SER A 70 -6.92 9.03 8.84
N GLU A 71 -7.89 8.11 8.83
CA GLU A 71 -7.81 6.83 9.54
C GLU A 71 -6.81 5.91 8.85
N SER A 72 -6.90 5.80 7.53
CA SER A 72 -5.95 5.05 6.72
C SER A 72 -4.51 5.51 6.91
N ARG A 73 -4.24 6.82 6.88
CA ARG A 73 -2.89 7.37 7.17
C ARG A 73 -2.41 7.03 8.57
N ARG A 74 -3.31 7.05 9.56
CA ARG A 74 -2.97 6.71 10.95
C ARG A 74 -2.54 5.25 11.07
N LEU A 75 -3.30 4.32 10.47
CA LEU A 75 -3.03 2.89 10.52
C LEU A 75 -1.73 2.52 9.77
N LEU A 76 -1.55 3.03 8.55
CA LEU A 76 -0.31 2.84 7.79
C LEU A 76 0.90 3.45 8.52
N GLY A 77 0.72 4.62 9.12
CA GLY A 77 1.76 5.26 9.96
C GLY A 77 2.14 4.45 11.18
N GLU A 78 1.19 3.74 11.80
CA GLU A 78 1.46 2.82 12.90
C GLU A 78 2.31 1.63 12.45
N LEU A 79 1.94 0.97 11.35
CA LEU A 79 2.70 -0.13 10.76
C LEU A 79 4.13 0.31 10.38
N SER A 80 4.28 1.50 9.80
CA SER A 80 5.60 2.05 9.47
C SER A 80 6.44 2.34 10.71
N ARG A 81 5.85 2.91 11.78
CA ARG A 81 6.55 3.15 13.05
C ARG A 81 7.03 1.87 13.72
N ARG A 82 6.27 0.78 13.59
CA ARG A 82 6.64 -0.55 14.09
C ARG A 82 7.73 -1.22 13.25
N LYS A 83 8.11 -0.64 12.11
CA LYS A 83 9.03 -1.22 11.10
C LYS A 83 8.49 -2.47 10.40
N ASP A 84 7.17 -2.66 10.49
CA ASP A 84 6.44 -3.75 9.87
C ASP A 84 6.05 -3.42 8.42
N MET A 85 5.88 -2.13 8.13
CA MET A 85 5.69 -1.59 6.78
C MET A 85 6.85 -0.70 6.36
N THR A 86 7.38 -0.97 5.17
CA THR A 86 8.35 -0.13 4.47
C THR A 86 7.68 0.62 3.31
N GLY A 87 8.42 1.44 2.57
CA GLY A 87 7.89 2.20 1.44
C GLY A 87 7.57 3.65 1.78
N SER A 88 7.61 4.49 0.76
CA SER A 88 7.43 5.94 0.87
C SER A 88 6.00 6.34 0.51
N TRP A 89 5.00 5.56 0.94
CA TRP A 89 3.59 5.72 0.56
C TRP A 89 3.07 7.15 0.78
N SER A 90 3.46 7.82 1.87
CA SER A 90 3.04 9.19 2.17
C SER A 90 3.67 10.22 1.22
N THR A 91 4.96 10.08 0.91
CA THR A 91 5.64 10.91 -0.09
C THR A 91 5.08 10.65 -1.48
N GLN A 92 4.80 9.38 -1.80
CA GLN A 92 4.27 8.95 -3.10
C GLN A 92 2.87 9.53 -3.35
N GLU A 93 2.00 9.57 -2.33
CA GLU A 93 0.70 10.26 -2.39
C GLU A 93 0.88 11.72 -2.82
N GLY A 94 1.73 12.47 -2.12
CA GLY A 94 1.97 13.89 -2.43
C GLY A 94 2.58 14.13 -3.82
N ILE A 95 3.52 13.26 -4.25
CA ILE A 95 4.10 13.35 -5.60
C ILE A 95 3.03 13.06 -6.66
N ALA A 96 2.20 12.05 -6.45
CA ALA A 96 1.16 11.66 -7.40
C ALA A 96 0.13 12.79 -7.58
N GLU A 97 -0.30 13.41 -6.47
CA GLU A 97 -1.17 14.59 -6.51
C GLU A 97 -0.53 15.79 -7.22
N TYR A 98 0.75 16.06 -6.93
CA TYR A 98 1.48 17.14 -7.58
C TYR A 98 1.54 16.92 -9.09
N LEU A 99 2.01 15.75 -9.55
CA LEU A 99 2.11 15.44 -10.97
C LEU A 99 0.75 15.48 -11.67
N TRP A 100 -0.30 14.99 -11.01
CA TRP A 100 -1.67 15.04 -11.54
C TRP A 100 -2.15 16.48 -11.74
N SER A 101 -1.82 17.41 -10.82
CA SER A 101 -2.21 18.82 -10.94
C SER A 101 -1.54 19.60 -12.08
N GLN A 102 -0.49 19.03 -12.69
CA GLN A 102 0.24 19.64 -13.79
C GLN A 102 -0.30 19.22 -15.17
N ASN A 103 -1.19 18.23 -15.22
CA ASN A 103 -1.93 17.82 -16.42
C ASN A 103 -3.25 18.58 -16.55
#